data_AF-A0A497E5D8-F1
#
_entry.id   AF-A0A497E5D8-F1
#
_cell.length_a   1.000
_cell.length_b   1.000
_cell.length_c   1.000
_cell.angle_alpha   90.00
_cell.angle_beta   90.00
_cell.angle_gamma   90.00
#
_symmetry.space_group_name_H-M   'P 1'
#
loop_
_entity.id
_entity.type
_entity.pdbx_description
1 polymer ?
#
loop_
_entity_poly.entity_id
_entity_poly.type
_entity_poly.pdbx_seq_one_letter_code
_entity_poly.pdbx_strand_id
1 'polypeptide(L)'
;MRKVMLFGLIGLFVLFSVGAFAQETQQGEIRKLSLEESINIALENNFDLKMARYNVNLREVEYEQAQANNLLKASILNLKNAEFALKQAKNNLEEKRRQVILDVMDAYF
;
A
#
# COMPACT_ATOMS: atom_id res chain seq x y z
N MET A 1 9.21 -42.87 -55.56
CA MET A 1 8.74 -42.86 -54.16
C MET A 1 9.71 -42.21 -53.15
N ARG A 2 10.99 -41.93 -53.47
CA ARG A 2 11.94 -41.25 -52.55
C ARG A 2 11.74 -39.72 -52.42
N LYS A 3 11.31 -39.03 -53.48
CA LYS A 3 11.18 -37.55 -53.47
C LYS A 3 9.96 -37.06 -52.68
N VAL A 4 8.84 -37.80 -52.70
CA VAL A 4 7.60 -37.45 -51.98
C VAL A 4 7.78 -37.57 -50.46
N MET A 5 8.61 -38.52 -50.01
CA MET A 5 8.95 -38.70 -48.59
C MET A 5 9.87 -37.58 -48.05
N LEU A 6 10.76 -37.03 -48.89
CA LEU A 6 11.63 -35.90 -48.56
C LEU A 6 10.85 -34.58 -48.38
N PHE A 7 9.84 -34.32 -49.22
CA PHE A 7 8.99 -33.14 -49.06
C PHE A 7 8.08 -33.21 -47.82
N GLY A 8 7.62 -34.40 -47.44
CA GLY A 8 6.86 -34.60 -46.19
C GLY A 8 7.68 -34.35 -44.93
N LEU A 9 8.97 -34.69 -44.95
CA LEU A 9 9.89 -34.48 -43.82
C LEU A 9 10.31 -33.01 -43.66
N ILE A 10 10.47 -32.28 -44.77
CA ILE A 10 10.77 -30.83 -44.74
C ILE A 10 9.53 -30.03 -44.27
N GLY A 11 8.33 -30.42 -44.71
CA GLY A 11 7.08 -29.81 -44.24
C GLY A 11 6.83 -29.99 -42.74
N LEU A 12 7.20 -31.15 -42.17
CA LEU A 12 7.09 -31.42 -40.74
C LEU A 12 8.11 -30.63 -39.91
N PHE A 13 9.32 -30.40 -40.43
CA PHE A 13 10.38 -29.64 -39.74
C PHE A 13 10.05 -28.14 -39.67
N VAL A 14 9.42 -27.59 -40.72
CA VAL A 14 8.98 -26.18 -40.74
C VAL A 14 7.85 -25.94 -39.73
N LEU A 15 6.89 -26.88 -39.61
CA LEU A 15 5.80 -26.76 -38.63
C LEU A 15 6.27 -26.88 -37.16
N PHE A 16 7.36 -27.59 -36.90
CA PHE A 16 7.94 -27.68 -35.55
C PHE A 16 8.76 -26.44 -35.17
N SER A 17 9.37 -25.76 -36.15
CA SER A 17 10.14 -24.53 -35.90
C SER A 17 9.29 -23.30 -35.54
N VAL A 18 8.00 -23.25 -35.90
CA VAL A 18 7.13 -22.10 -35.59
C VAL A 18 6.71 -22.09 -34.11
N GLY A 19 6.67 -23.25 -33.45
CA GLY A 19 6.30 -23.35 -32.02
C GLY A 19 7.44 -23.00 -31.05
N ALA A 20 8.70 -23.01 -31.50
CA ALA A 20 9.86 -22.79 -30.64
C ALA A 20 10.20 -21.30 -30.41
N PHE A 21 9.64 -20.38 -31.21
CA PHE A 21 9.93 -18.95 -31.13
C PHE A 21 8.78 -18.10 -30.54
N ALA A 22 7.64 -18.71 -30.20
CA ALA A 22 6.52 -18.02 -29.56
C ALA A 22 6.61 -17.99 -28.02
N GLN A 23 7.77 -18.35 -27.46
CA GLN A 23 8.11 -17.98 -26.09
C GLN A 23 8.88 -16.65 -26.14
N GLU A 24 8.27 -15.63 -26.75
CA GLU A 24 8.54 -14.26 -26.34
C GLU A 24 8.16 -14.21 -24.87
N THR A 25 9.17 -14.30 -24.02
CA THR A 25 9.06 -13.93 -22.63
C THR A 25 8.43 -12.54 -22.60
N GLN A 26 7.12 -12.49 -22.35
CA GLN A 26 6.48 -11.37 -21.68
C GLN A 26 7.09 -11.31 -20.27
N GLN A 27 8.38 -11.00 -20.19
CA GLN A 27 8.92 -10.28 -19.07
C GLN A 27 8.18 -8.95 -19.13
N GLY A 28 7.03 -8.88 -18.46
CA GLY A 28 6.37 -7.61 -18.22
C GLY A 28 7.46 -6.66 -17.74
N GLU A 29 7.61 -5.52 -18.43
CA GLU A 29 8.59 -4.51 -18.09
C GLU A 29 8.57 -4.32 -16.56
N ILE A 30 9.69 -4.59 -15.89
CA ILE A 30 9.83 -4.30 -14.48
C ILE A 30 9.83 -2.79 -14.36
N ARG A 31 8.64 -2.21 -14.20
CA ARG A 31 8.47 -0.78 -14.02
C ARG A 31 9.09 -0.41 -12.67
N LYS A 32 10.16 0.37 -12.71
CA LYS A 32 10.74 1.00 -11.52
C LYS A 32 9.78 2.08 -11.04
N LEU A 33 9.32 1.97 -9.79
CA LEU A 33 8.56 3.03 -9.13
C LEU A 33 9.49 4.22 -8.87
N SER A 34 8.97 5.43 -9.00
CA SER A 34 9.64 6.63 -8.49
C SER A 34 9.58 6.67 -6.95
N LEU A 35 10.44 7.48 -6.34
CA LEU A 35 10.39 7.71 -4.89
C LEU A 35 9.02 8.29 -4.47
N GLU A 36 8.48 9.23 -5.25
CA GLU A 36 7.17 9.83 -5.00
C GLU A 36 6.05 8.79 -5.05
N GLU A 37 6.05 7.91 -6.06
CA GLU A 37 5.08 6.82 -6.18
C GLU A 37 5.17 5.87 -4.99
N SER A 38 6.39 5.53 -4.59
CA SER A 38 6.64 4.64 -3.45
C SER A 38 6.13 5.26 -2.14
N ILE A 39 6.37 6.55 -1.91
CA ILE A 39 5.87 7.28 -0.73
C ILE A 39 4.34 7.32 -0.74
N ASN A 40 3.72 7.62 -1.88
CA ASN A 40 2.27 7.71 -1.99
C ASN A 40 1.60 6.36 -1.70
N ILE A 41 2.11 5.28 -2.28
CA ILE A 41 1.64 3.92 -2.04
C ILE A 41 1.78 3.57 -0.55
N ALA A 42 2.91 3.90 0.08
CA ALA A 42 3.14 3.64 1.49
C ALA A 42 2.21 4.47 2.39
N LEU A 43 2.03 5.76 2.13
CA LEU A 43 1.11 6.61 2.90
C LEU A 43 -0.35 6.17 2.78
N GLU A 44 -0.72 5.59 1.64
CA GLU A 44 -2.06 5.02 1.44
C GLU A 44 -2.22 3.67 2.13
N ASN A 45 -1.21 2.82 2.13
CA ASN A 45 -1.34 1.41 2.48
C ASN A 45 -0.69 0.98 3.79
N ASN A 46 0.19 1.79 4.38
CA ASN A 46 0.90 1.44 5.59
C ASN A 46 -0.07 1.15 6.76
N PHE A 47 0.04 -0.06 7.32
CA PHE A 47 -0.85 -0.57 8.35
C PHE A 47 -0.79 0.27 9.64
N ASP A 48 0.41 0.59 10.12
CA ASP A 48 0.58 1.37 11.35
C ASP A 48 0.00 2.78 11.21
N LEU A 49 0.15 3.40 10.04
CA LEU A 49 -0.42 4.70 9.75
C LEU A 49 -1.96 4.66 9.66
N LYS A 50 -2.53 3.57 9.14
CA LYS A 50 -3.98 3.32 9.17
C LYS A 50 -4.45 3.16 10.62
N MET A 51 -3.76 2.36 11.43
CA MET A 51 -4.08 2.19 12.84
C MET A 51 -4.01 3.50 13.64
N ALA A 52 -3.01 4.34 13.38
CA ALA A 52 -2.93 5.66 13.99
C ALA A 52 -4.11 6.56 13.59
N ARG A 53 -4.55 6.52 12.32
CA ARG A 53 -5.75 7.21 11.83
C ARG A 53 -7.02 6.72 12.55
N TYR A 54 -7.20 5.41 12.67
CA TYR A 54 -8.33 4.85 13.41
C TYR A 54 -8.32 5.27 14.89
N ASN A 55 -7.16 5.31 15.52
CA ASN A 55 -7.04 5.76 16.90
C ASN A 55 -7.41 7.24 17.07
N VAL A 56 -7.06 8.12 16.13
CA VAL A 56 -7.55 9.52 16.14
C VAL A 56 -9.07 9.55 16.11
N ASN A 57 -9.70 8.85 15.16
CA ASN A 57 -11.16 8.80 15.04
C ASN A 57 -11.82 8.30 16.33
N LEU A 58 -11.26 7.27 16.96
CA LEU A 58 -11.74 6.76 18.24
C LEU A 58 -11.66 7.82 19.34
N ARG A 59 -10.53 8.50 19.47
CA ARG A 59 -10.35 9.57 20.47
C ARG A 59 -11.24 10.79 20.20
N GLU A 60 -11.58 11.07 18.94
CA GLU A 60 -12.55 12.12 18.59
C GLU A 60 -13.95 11.80 19.11
N VAL A 61 -14.43 10.57 18.88
CA VAL A 61 -15.72 10.11 19.40
C VAL A 61 -15.74 10.14 20.93
N GLU A 62 -14.67 9.71 21.59
CA GLU A 62 -14.56 9.77 23.05
C GLU A 62 -14.55 11.21 23.60
N TYR A 63 -13.92 12.14 22.87
CA TYR A 63 -13.94 13.56 23.22
C TYR A 63 -15.33 14.18 23.05
N GLU A 64 -16.05 13.85 21.97
CA GLU A 64 -17.45 14.25 21.79
C GLU A 64 -18.34 13.71 22.91
N GLN A 65 -18.17 12.45 23.29
CA GLN A 65 -18.89 11.85 24.41
C GLN A 65 -18.56 12.57 25.74
N ALA A 66 -17.29 12.92 25.97
CA ALA A 66 -16.89 13.66 27.17
C ALA A 66 -17.49 15.06 27.22
N GLN A 67 -17.59 15.75 26.08
CA GLN A 67 -18.29 17.03 25.97
C GLN A 67 -19.78 16.89 26.32
N ALA A 68 -20.47 15.91 25.72
CA ALA A 68 -21.87 15.64 26.02
C ALA A 68 -22.10 15.32 27.51
N ASN A 69 -21.25 14.47 28.08
CA ASN A 69 -21.33 14.12 29.50
C ASN A 69 -21.09 15.34 30.42
N ASN A 70 -20.15 16.22 30.07
CA ASN A 70 -19.86 17.41 30.86
C ASN A 70 -21.03 18.41 30.90
N LEU A 71 -21.87 18.45 29.85
CA LEU A 71 -23.10 19.26 29.84
C LEU A 71 -24.16 18.73 30.82
N LEU A 72 -24.25 17.39 30.97
CA LEU A 72 -25.22 16.74 31.84
C LEU A 72 -24.75 16.65 33.30
N LYS A 73 -23.47 16.30 33.48
CA LYS A 73 -22.81 16.12 34.77
C LYS A 73 -21.44 16.78 34.66
N ALA A 74 -21.35 18.01 35.15
CA ALA A 74 -20.12 18.81 35.12
C ALA A 74 -18.93 18.00 35.62
N SER A 75 -18.04 17.62 34.71
CA SER A 75 -16.85 16.81 34.94
C SER A 75 -15.73 17.32 34.04
N ILE A 76 -15.19 18.48 34.41
CA ILE A 76 -14.12 19.17 33.68
C ILE A 76 -12.88 18.28 33.54
N LEU A 77 -12.56 17.48 34.56
CA LEU A 77 -11.43 16.56 34.51
C LEU A 77 -11.58 15.53 33.38
N ASN A 78 -12.76 14.92 33.25
CA ASN A 78 -13.01 13.94 32.18
C ASN A 78 -12.89 14.58 30.79
N LEU A 79 -13.47 15.78 30.63
CA LEU A 79 -13.35 16.55 29.39
C LEU A 79 -11.89 16.85 29.03
N LYS A 80 -11.09 17.33 29.99
CA LYS A 80 -9.68 17.66 29.78
C LYS A 80 -8.81 16.44 29.48
N ASN A 81 -9.10 15.29 30.11
CA ASN A 81 -8.42 14.04 29.82
C ASN A 81 -8.71 13.57 28.39
N ALA A 82 -9.97 13.63 27.94
CA ALA A 82 -10.34 13.26 26.58
C ALA A 82 -9.72 14.20 25.54
N GLU A 83 -9.71 15.52 25.80
CA GLU A 83 -9.04 16.52 24.95
C GLU A 83 -7.54 16.21 24.80
N PHE A 84 -6.86 15.91 25.91
CA PHE A 84 -5.45 15.57 25.91
C PHE A 84 -5.17 14.26 25.17
N ALA A 85 -6.01 13.23 25.37
CA ALA A 85 -5.90 11.96 24.65
C ALA A 85 -6.06 12.12 23.14
N LEU A 86 -7.01 12.95 22.70
CA LEU A 86 -7.18 13.29 21.29
C LEU A 86 -5.94 14.01 20.73
N LYS A 87 -5.40 14.98 21.46
CA LYS A 87 -4.19 15.69 21.04
C LYS A 87 -2.99 14.75 20.89
N GLN A 88 -2.79 13.82 21.83
CA GLN A 88 -1.73 12.82 21.73
C GLN A 88 -1.91 11.90 20.52
N ALA A 89 -3.14 11.44 20.23
CA ALA A 89 -3.39 10.61 19.07
C ALA A 89 -3.09 11.34 17.74
N LYS A 90 -3.42 12.63 17.65
CA LYS A 90 -3.11 13.46 16.47
C LYS A 90 -1.59 13.63 16.28
N ASN A 91 -0.86 13.92 17.36
CA ASN A 91 0.60 14.01 17.30
C ASN A 91 1.24 12.68 16.87
N ASN A 92 0.79 11.56 17.43
CA ASN A 92 1.29 10.23 17.05
C ASN A 92 0.98 9.89 15.59
N LEU A 93 -0.18 10.30 15.05
CA LEU A 93 -0.48 10.13 13.63
C LEU A 93 0.52 10.88 12.74
N GLU A 94 0.86 12.13 13.10
CA GLU A 94 1.86 12.91 12.36
C GLU A 94 3.26 12.31 12.46
N GLU A 95 3.64 11.82 13.64
CA GLU A 95 4.91 11.11 13.84
C GLU A 95 4.99 9.85 12.98
N LYS A 96 3.94 9.02 12.99
CA LYS A 96 3.86 7.83 12.13
C LYS A 96 3.91 8.20 10.66
N ARG A 97 3.26 9.28 10.24
CA ARG A 97 3.33 9.75 8.85
C ARG A 97 4.77 10.10 8.46
N ARG A 98 5.49 10.83 9.31
CA ARG A 98 6.90 11.17 9.07
C ARG A 98 7.78 9.93 9.01
N GLN A 99 7.58 9.00 9.94
CA GLN A 99 8.35 7.75 9.98
C GLN A 99 8.15 6.94 8.69
N VAL A 100 6.92 6.78 8.22
CA VAL A 100 6.64 6.06 6.97
C VAL A 100 7.35 6.70 5.77
N ILE A 101 7.43 8.02 5.71
CA ILE A 101 8.16 8.71 4.63
C ILE A 101 9.65 8.42 4.72
N LEU A 102 10.24 8.52 5.93
CA LEU A 102 11.66 8.23 6.14
C LEU A 102 12.00 6.78 5.81
N ASP A 103 11.19 5.82 6.26
CA ASP A 103 11.39 4.39 5.98
C ASP A 103 11.39 4.10 4.47
N VAL A 104 10.51 4.75 3.70
CA VAL A 104 10.47 4.61 2.24
C VAL A 104 11.69 5.25 1.59
N MET A 105 12.11 6.42 2.05
CA MET A 105 13.31 7.08 1.55
C MET A 105 14.55 6.22 1.79
N ASP A 106 14.71 5.67 2.99
CA ASP A 106 15.82 4.81 3.38
C ASP A 106 15.82 3.48 2.60
N ALA A 107 14.65 2.94 2.24
CA ALA A 107 14.54 1.72 1.44
C ALA A 107 14.73 1.96 -0.08
N TYR A 108 14.58 3.20 -0.54
CA TYR A 108 14.67 3.54 -1.96
C TYR A 108 16.10 3.82 -2.44
N PHE A 109 16.94 4.39 -1.56
CA PHE A 109 18.33 4.75 -1.85
C PHE A 109 19.32 3.70 -1.35
#